data_AF-A0A9W7XGA5-F1
#
_entry.id   AF-A0A9W7XGA5-F1
#
_cell.length_a   1.000
_cell.length_b   1.000
_cell.length_c   1.000
_cell.angle_alpha   90.00
_cell.angle_beta   90.00
_cell.angle_gamma   90.00
#
_symmetry.space_group_name_H-M   'P 1'
#
loop_
_entity.id
_entity.type
_entity.pdbx_description
1 polymer ?
#
loop_
_entity_poly.entity_id
_entity_poly.type
_entity_poly.pdbx_seq_one_letter_code
_entity_poly.pdbx_strand_id
1 'polypeptide(L)'
;MDQSEWSATPSYMGDIMASSQTINNAGGHVSRSQMPGTSGHAMGASPTYGMLERQTNTMYASGETNHNHNDDMSPTKTPSEQTAYNGNINAGIIGSEKAPVHETVQDLEITRTRRIWSFITWLLTWWIPSPFLKWCGGMRRPDVRMAWREKVAICIIIFFIWCVLLFIIIGLGLLLCPKEYVWTMDEISGRNSADDALIAMRGRVYDITDFMNQKHGLKTYEATKDLMLLYAGQDVNASFPIAIRTACPSLVSQKDDPKYSMYLSVADITALQTFPFTHKVGTLPSSKELSSQSFYGKYVIPTMEKFKKGDVVWGYDWIKSMHKDQGKYWRVINQEVFNLEDYFATMDYPGNSGNKWRFLNNHIANIFDDKGAGGTDITKEWSSIPWGAKEHQANYNCMKNLFYMGRVDDRKTVRCLFTNYMLLAFACVLMTIVLVKFLAALQFGAKNRPLTPNKFVICQVPCYTEDEASLLKTIDSLAGLDYDDKHKLIFIICDGNIVGSGNEKSTPRIVLDILGVDPEYDPPGRDYLAIAEGSRRHNIGK
;
A
#
# COMPACT_ATOMS: atom_id res chain seq x y z
N MET A 1 -6.77 -10.99 39.56
CA MET A 1 -7.15 -9.73 40.23
C MET A 1 -6.94 -8.65 39.19
N ASP A 2 -7.92 -8.43 38.31
CA ASP A 2 -9.06 -7.50 38.51
C ASP A 2 -8.57 -6.07 38.75
N GLN A 3 -9.05 -5.02 38.11
CA GLN A 3 -10.07 -4.78 37.08
C GLN A 3 -9.98 -3.26 36.77
N SER A 4 -10.34 -2.85 35.54
CA SER A 4 -11.06 -1.58 35.18
C SER A 4 -10.53 -0.21 35.66
N GLU A 5 -10.45 0.87 34.88
CA GLU A 5 -11.47 1.47 34.02
C GLU A 5 -10.87 2.43 32.97
N TRP A 6 -11.68 2.64 31.94
CA TRP A 6 -11.54 3.52 30.79
C TRP A 6 -12.04 4.95 31.04
N SER A 7 -11.51 5.91 30.28
CA SER A 7 -12.22 6.99 29.52
C SER A 7 -11.30 8.21 29.37
N ALA A 8 -11.35 9.07 28.35
CA ALA A 8 -11.76 9.05 26.95
C ALA A 8 -11.25 10.40 26.35
N THR A 9 -10.66 10.38 25.14
CA THR A 9 -10.59 11.45 24.09
C THR A 9 -10.05 12.87 24.40
N PRO A 10 -9.38 13.52 23.41
CA PRO A 10 -10.03 14.61 22.65
C PRO A 10 -9.72 14.58 21.13
N SER A 11 -10.71 14.79 20.26
CA SER A 11 -11.10 16.08 19.62
C SER A 11 -10.14 16.60 18.55
N TYR A 12 -10.55 16.44 17.28
CA TYR A 12 -10.05 17.18 16.11
C TYR A 12 -10.61 18.62 16.11
N MET A 13 -9.76 19.63 15.92
CA MET A 13 -10.07 20.81 15.10
C MET A 13 -8.78 21.63 14.87
N GLY A 14 -8.49 21.92 13.60
CA GLY A 14 -7.46 22.88 13.19
C GLY A 14 -8.02 24.30 13.07
N ASP A 15 -7.11 25.27 13.07
CA ASP A 15 -7.07 26.42 12.14
C ASP A 15 -5.91 27.36 12.58
N ILE A 16 -4.91 27.58 11.74
CA ILE A 16 -4.76 28.76 10.86
C ILE A 16 -4.80 30.09 11.65
N MET A 17 -3.63 30.66 11.93
CA MET A 17 -3.48 32.09 12.22
C MET A 17 -2.58 32.74 11.17
N ALA A 18 -3.19 33.63 10.38
CA ALA A 18 -2.51 34.71 9.70
C ALA A 18 -3.31 36.00 9.96
N SER A 19 -2.60 37.02 10.46
CA SER A 19 -2.77 38.46 10.25
C SER A 19 -4.13 39.01 9.78
N SER A 20 -4.71 39.97 10.50
CA SER A 20 -4.69 41.40 10.10
C SER A 20 -5.56 42.30 10.99
N GLN A 21 -4.98 43.46 11.32
CA GLN A 21 -5.53 44.81 11.47
C GLN A 21 -7.04 45.05 11.73
N THR A 22 -7.26 45.67 12.89
CA THR A 22 -8.15 46.78 13.27
C THR A 22 -9.11 47.49 12.29
N ILE A 23 -10.23 47.93 12.90
CA ILE A 23 -11.18 49.05 12.65
C ILE A 23 -12.42 48.81 11.75
N ASN A 24 -13.62 48.64 12.34
CA ASN A 24 -14.71 49.66 12.41
C ASN A 24 -16.07 49.13 12.89
N ASN A 25 -16.77 50.02 13.60
CA ASN A 25 -18.12 49.93 14.18
C ASN A 25 -19.25 49.62 13.16
N ALA A 26 -20.31 48.93 13.62
CA ALA A 26 -21.67 49.49 13.82
C ALA A 26 -22.79 48.42 13.74
N GLY A 27 -23.62 48.37 14.80
CA GLY A 27 -25.09 48.43 14.68
C GLY A 27 -25.93 47.15 14.45
N GLY A 28 -26.91 46.92 15.34
CA GLY A 28 -28.21 46.29 15.04
C GLY A 28 -28.41 44.87 15.61
N HIS A 29 -28.87 44.71 16.86
CA HIS A 29 -30.28 44.42 17.23
C HIS A 29 -31.01 43.39 16.34
N VAL A 30 -31.42 42.24 16.90
CA VAL A 30 -32.80 41.91 17.30
C VAL A 30 -32.84 40.49 17.91
N SER A 31 -33.59 40.37 19.00
CA SER A 31 -33.81 39.19 19.84
C SER A 31 -35.08 38.41 19.46
N ARG A 32 -35.26 37.26 20.13
CA ARG A 32 -36.53 36.54 20.44
C ARG A 32 -37.14 35.76 19.27
N SER A 33 -37.75 34.59 19.45
CA SER A 33 -38.37 33.98 20.63
C SER A 33 -38.80 32.52 20.38
N GLN A 34 -38.64 31.69 21.42
CA GLN A 34 -39.61 30.74 21.99
C GLN A 34 -40.12 29.48 21.24
N MET A 35 -39.98 28.38 21.99
CA MET A 35 -40.58 27.02 21.95
C MET A 35 -42.14 27.04 22.09
N PRO A 36 -42.92 25.96 22.42
CA PRO A 36 -42.62 24.52 22.70
C PRO A 36 -43.66 23.45 22.22
N GLY A 37 -43.33 22.16 22.47
CA GLY A 37 -44.24 21.06 22.89
C GLY A 37 -45.17 20.44 21.83
N THR A 38 -45.53 19.15 21.81
CA THR A 38 -45.43 18.02 22.75
C THR A 38 -45.88 16.72 22.05
N SER A 39 -45.24 15.59 22.43
CA SER A 39 -45.76 14.21 22.62
C SER A 39 -46.46 13.40 21.51
N GLY A 40 -45.97 12.16 21.30
CA GLY A 40 -46.76 11.06 20.73
C GLY A 40 -45.98 9.80 20.27
N HIS A 41 -45.71 8.88 21.20
CA HIS A 41 -45.47 7.42 21.11
C HIS A 41 -44.78 6.70 19.90
N ALA A 42 -43.68 6.03 20.25
CA ALA A 42 -43.32 4.60 20.07
C ALA A 42 -43.46 3.90 18.69
N MET A 43 -42.34 3.38 18.17
CA MET A 43 -42.03 1.92 18.05
C MET A 43 -40.67 1.73 17.38
N GLY A 44 -39.87 0.79 17.90
CA GLY A 44 -38.53 0.47 17.39
C GLY A 44 -38.53 -0.62 16.32
N ALA A 45 -37.48 -0.63 15.49
CA ALA A 45 -36.95 -1.82 14.84
C ALA A 45 -35.48 -1.58 14.45
N SER A 46 -34.62 -2.46 14.93
CA SER A 46 -33.19 -2.56 14.63
C SER A 46 -32.95 -3.50 13.42
N PRO A 47 -31.71 -3.56 12.88
CA PRO A 47 -31.43 -3.86 11.48
C PRO A 47 -31.13 -5.34 11.21
N THR A 48 -31.25 -5.77 9.95
CA THR A 48 -30.77 -7.08 9.50
C THR A 48 -29.93 -7.01 8.22
N TYR A 49 -28.78 -7.66 8.34
CA TYR A 49 -27.71 -7.98 7.40
C TYR A 49 -28.15 -8.49 6.02
N GLY A 50 -27.53 -7.97 4.96
CA GLY A 50 -27.51 -8.57 3.62
C GLY A 50 -26.19 -9.31 3.36
N MET A 51 -26.26 -10.60 3.06
CA MET A 51 -25.13 -11.42 2.59
C MET A 51 -25.10 -11.52 1.06
N LEU A 52 -23.90 -11.26 0.52
CA LEU A 52 -23.20 -11.98 -0.56
C LEU A 52 -23.96 -12.34 -1.85
N GLU A 53 -23.81 -11.46 -2.83
CA GLU A 53 -24.10 -11.67 -4.24
C GLU A 53 -22.96 -12.45 -4.91
N ARG A 54 -23.27 -13.59 -5.54
CA ARG A 54 -22.32 -14.45 -6.25
C ARG A 54 -22.41 -14.15 -7.75
N GLN A 55 -21.44 -13.38 -8.26
CA GLN A 55 -21.27 -13.09 -9.68
C GLN A 55 -20.85 -14.36 -10.44
N THR A 56 -21.61 -14.74 -11.46
CA THR A 56 -21.18 -15.66 -12.52
C THR A 56 -20.95 -14.86 -13.80
N ASN A 57 -19.68 -14.67 -14.16
CA ASN A 57 -19.26 -14.14 -15.46
C ASN A 57 -19.56 -15.16 -16.56
N THR A 58 -20.33 -14.74 -17.56
CA THR A 58 -20.38 -15.36 -18.90
C THR A 58 -19.67 -14.43 -19.87
N MET A 59 -18.59 -14.94 -20.47
CA MET A 59 -17.79 -14.27 -21.47
C MET A 59 -18.31 -14.72 -22.84
N TYR A 60 -18.98 -13.83 -23.58
CA TYR A 60 -19.27 -14.03 -25.00
C TYR A 60 -18.25 -13.24 -25.82
N ALA A 61 -17.52 -13.97 -26.66
CA ALA A 61 -16.76 -13.41 -27.77
C ALA A 61 -17.75 -13.05 -28.89
N SER A 62 -17.64 -11.82 -29.42
CA SER A 62 -18.23 -11.42 -30.69
C SER A 62 -17.13 -10.79 -31.54
N GLY A 63 -17.07 -11.18 -32.79
CA GLY A 63 -16.19 -10.62 -33.81
C GLY A 63 -16.96 -9.78 -34.82
N GLU A 64 -16.19 -9.32 -35.81
CA GLU A 64 -16.52 -8.52 -37.01
C GLU A 64 -16.45 -6.99 -36.83
N THR A 65 -15.74 -6.23 -37.66
CA THR A 65 -15.81 -6.14 -39.14
C THR A 65 -14.59 -5.37 -39.71
N ASN A 66 -14.17 -5.65 -40.97
CA ASN A 66 -14.21 -4.66 -42.08
C ASN A 66 -13.52 -5.07 -43.42
N HIS A 67 -14.29 -4.84 -44.49
CA HIS A 67 -14.01 -4.32 -45.85
C HIS A 67 -13.20 -5.06 -46.96
N ASN A 68 -13.95 -5.38 -48.04
CA ASN A 68 -13.76 -5.21 -49.50
C ASN A 68 -12.35 -4.86 -50.05
N HIS A 69 -11.85 -5.53 -51.10
CA HIS A 69 -12.09 -5.33 -52.55
C HIS A 69 -11.00 -6.02 -53.41
N ASN A 70 -11.43 -6.67 -54.49
CA ASN A 70 -10.82 -6.90 -55.82
C ASN A 70 -9.43 -7.57 -56.07
N ASP A 71 -9.50 -8.37 -57.14
CA ASP A 71 -8.51 -8.71 -58.19
C ASP A 71 -7.47 -9.83 -58.01
N ASP A 72 -7.63 -10.80 -58.92
CA ASP A 72 -6.63 -11.48 -59.75
C ASP A 72 -6.01 -12.85 -59.40
N MET A 73 -6.10 -13.68 -60.44
CA MET A 73 -5.22 -14.77 -60.88
C MET A 73 -5.20 -16.14 -60.16
N SER A 74 -5.90 -17.08 -60.81
CA SER A 74 -5.61 -18.53 -60.90
C SER A 74 -4.16 -18.82 -61.40
N PRO A 75 -3.56 -20.04 -61.28
CA PRO A 75 -4.26 -21.29 -61.62
C PRO A 75 -3.85 -22.62 -60.93
N THR A 76 -4.80 -23.57 -61.06
CA THR A 76 -4.65 -25.04 -61.28
C THR A 76 -3.95 -25.92 -60.24
N LYS A 77 -4.69 -26.89 -59.67
CA LYS A 77 -4.87 -28.28 -60.21
C LYS A 77 -5.85 -29.08 -59.33
N THR A 78 -6.96 -29.52 -59.92
CA THR A 78 -7.82 -30.67 -59.54
C THR A 78 -7.36 -31.92 -60.34
N PRO A 79 -8.02 -33.11 -60.31
CA PRO A 79 -9.18 -33.64 -59.54
C PRO A 79 -8.85 -34.99 -58.84
N SER A 80 -9.66 -35.60 -57.98
CA SER A 80 -10.93 -36.33 -58.18
C SER A 80 -11.44 -36.77 -56.78
N GLU A 81 -12.68 -37.12 -56.47
CA GLU A 81 -13.73 -37.80 -57.21
C GLU A 81 -15.05 -37.65 -56.41
N GLN A 82 -16.14 -37.33 -57.10
CA GLN A 82 -17.52 -37.39 -56.59
C GLN A 82 -18.12 -38.75 -56.92
N THR A 83 -18.89 -39.32 -56.01
CA THR A 83 -20.10 -40.08 -56.38
C THR A 83 -21.19 -39.88 -55.34
N ALA A 84 -22.23 -39.16 -55.75
CA ALA A 84 -23.57 -39.27 -55.23
C ALA A 84 -24.28 -40.44 -55.94
N TYR A 85 -25.20 -41.16 -55.28
CA TYR A 85 -26.45 -41.60 -55.93
C TYR A 85 -27.53 -42.05 -54.92
N ASN A 86 -28.75 -41.86 -55.38
CA ASN A 86 -30.05 -41.82 -54.72
C ASN A 86 -30.58 -43.09 -54.03
N GLY A 87 -31.38 -42.85 -52.99
CA GLY A 87 -32.78 -43.28 -52.81
C GLY A 87 -33.23 -44.70 -53.18
N ASN A 88 -33.83 -45.40 -52.21
CA ASN A 88 -35.13 -46.04 -52.39
C ASN A 88 -35.77 -46.43 -51.05
N ILE A 89 -37.06 -46.11 -50.93
CA ILE A 89 -37.97 -46.52 -49.87
C ILE A 89 -38.53 -47.88 -50.28
N ASN A 90 -38.47 -48.89 -49.41
CA ASN A 90 -39.43 -50.00 -49.42
C ASN A 90 -39.61 -50.56 -48.01
N ALA A 91 -40.88 -50.70 -47.64
CA ALA A 91 -41.36 -51.25 -46.38
C ALA A 91 -41.16 -52.77 -46.32
N GLY A 92 -40.80 -53.27 -45.13
CA GLY A 92 -40.77 -54.68 -44.80
C GLY A 92 -40.69 -54.87 -43.29
N ILE A 93 -41.83 -55.18 -42.68
CA ILE A 93 -41.97 -55.53 -41.26
C ILE A 93 -41.39 -56.94 -41.06
N ILE A 94 -40.29 -57.09 -40.31
CA ILE A 94 -39.99 -58.28 -39.48
C ILE A 94 -39.23 -57.81 -38.24
N GLY A 95 -39.71 -58.23 -37.06
CA GLY A 95 -39.19 -57.85 -35.77
C GLY A 95 -37.76 -58.33 -35.51
N SER A 96 -37.00 -57.48 -34.84
CA SER A 96 -35.79 -57.86 -34.13
C SER A 96 -35.67 -56.97 -32.89
N GLU A 97 -35.42 -57.66 -31.79
CA GLU A 97 -35.24 -57.24 -30.41
C GLU A 97 -34.39 -55.96 -30.26
N LYS A 98 -34.94 -54.93 -29.59
CA LYS A 98 -34.18 -53.72 -29.27
C LYS A 98 -33.16 -54.03 -28.18
N ALA A 99 -31.90 -54.19 -28.58
CA ALA A 99 -30.76 -54.06 -27.67
C ALA A 99 -30.75 -52.65 -27.04
N PRO A 100 -30.31 -52.50 -25.78
CA PRO A 100 -30.35 -51.22 -25.10
C PRO A 100 -29.40 -50.24 -25.80
N VAL A 101 -29.94 -49.09 -26.19
CA VAL A 101 -29.15 -47.95 -26.69
C VAL A 101 -28.32 -47.45 -25.52
N HIS A 102 -27.05 -47.83 -25.48
CA HIS A 102 -26.08 -47.14 -24.64
C HIS A 102 -25.95 -45.71 -25.18
N GLU A 103 -26.50 -44.77 -24.43
CA GLU A 103 -26.31 -43.34 -24.62
C GLU A 103 -24.80 -43.07 -24.52
N THR A 104 -24.12 -42.96 -25.67
CA THR A 104 -22.71 -42.65 -25.74
C THR A 104 -22.51 -41.23 -25.21
N VAL A 105 -22.07 -41.13 -23.96
CA VAL A 105 -21.58 -39.89 -23.37
C VAL A 105 -20.49 -39.35 -24.30
N GLN A 106 -20.78 -38.24 -24.99
CA GLN A 106 -19.80 -37.60 -25.85
C GLN A 106 -18.64 -37.11 -24.97
N ASP A 107 -17.46 -37.72 -25.12
CA ASP A 107 -16.22 -37.25 -24.53
C ASP A 107 -15.86 -35.91 -25.20
N LEU A 108 -16.29 -34.81 -24.58
CA LEU A 108 -15.91 -33.47 -25.01
C LEU A 108 -14.39 -33.30 -24.89
N GLU A 109 -13.75 -32.78 -25.94
CA GLU A 109 -12.31 -32.56 -25.96
C GLU A 109 -11.87 -31.62 -24.82
N ILE A 110 -11.04 -32.14 -23.92
CA ILE A 110 -10.45 -31.36 -22.83
C ILE A 110 -9.47 -30.31 -23.38
N THR A 111 -9.81 -29.03 -23.18
CA THR A 111 -9.00 -27.88 -23.59
C THR A 111 -7.61 -27.87 -22.94
N ARG A 112 -6.61 -27.30 -23.61
CA ARG A 112 -5.23 -27.18 -23.08
C ARG A 112 -5.20 -26.41 -21.75
N THR A 113 -5.97 -25.33 -21.63
CA THR A 113 -6.10 -24.54 -20.40
C THR A 113 -6.59 -25.38 -19.23
N ARG A 114 -7.57 -26.27 -19.47
CA ARG A 114 -8.10 -27.18 -18.44
C ARG A 114 -7.04 -28.16 -17.94
N ARG A 115 -6.20 -28.69 -18.83
CA ARG A 115 -5.10 -29.61 -18.48
C ARG A 115 -4.03 -28.92 -17.65
N ILE A 116 -3.60 -27.72 -18.05
CA ILE A 116 -2.60 -26.94 -17.30
C ILE A 116 -3.12 -26.57 -15.91
N TRP A 117 -4.38 -26.09 -15.83
CA TRP A 117 -4.98 -25.77 -14.54
C TRP A 117 -5.10 -27.00 -13.63
N SER A 118 -5.51 -28.14 -14.18
CA SER A 118 -5.55 -29.40 -13.42
C SER A 118 -4.16 -29.78 -12.88
N PHE A 119 -3.10 -29.64 -13.69
CA PHE A 119 -1.72 -29.85 -13.24
C PHE A 119 -1.32 -28.91 -12.08
N ILE A 120 -1.61 -27.60 -12.18
CA ILE A 120 -1.31 -26.62 -11.14
C ILE A 120 -2.06 -26.94 -9.85
N THR A 121 -3.35 -27.28 -9.93
CA THR A 121 -4.15 -27.62 -8.75
C THR A 121 -3.63 -28.88 -8.04
N TRP A 122 -3.15 -29.86 -8.81
CA TRP A 122 -2.46 -31.03 -8.27
C TRP A 122 -1.12 -30.68 -7.61
N LEU A 123 -0.34 -29.78 -8.21
CA LEU A 123 0.92 -29.31 -7.65
C LEU A 123 0.73 -28.49 -6.36
N LEU A 124 -0.29 -27.65 -6.26
CA LEU A 124 -0.56 -26.86 -5.05
C LEU A 124 -1.20 -27.67 -3.92
N THR A 125 -1.93 -28.73 -4.25
CA THR A 125 -2.60 -29.62 -3.28
C THR A 125 -1.91 -30.98 -3.11
N TRP A 126 -0.65 -31.08 -3.54
CA TRP A 126 0.14 -32.32 -3.57
C TRP A 126 0.29 -32.97 -2.20
N TRP A 127 0.39 -32.15 -1.15
CA TRP A 127 0.52 -32.55 0.25
C TRP A 127 -0.77 -33.10 0.86
N ILE A 128 -1.89 -33.11 0.11
CA ILE A 128 -3.17 -33.69 0.54
C ILE A 128 -3.50 -34.88 -0.36
N PRO A 129 -3.20 -36.12 0.07
CA PRO A 129 -3.46 -37.32 -0.72
C PRO A 129 -4.96 -37.58 -0.95
N SER A 130 -5.31 -38.12 -2.11
CA SER A 130 -6.70 -38.49 -2.45
C SER A 130 -7.37 -39.53 -1.53
N PRO A 131 -6.65 -40.45 -0.85
CA PRO A 131 -7.22 -41.32 0.17
C PRO A 131 -7.73 -40.55 1.39
N PHE A 132 -7.02 -39.50 1.82
CA PHE A 132 -7.43 -38.66 2.96
C PHE A 132 -8.75 -37.92 2.67
N LEU A 133 -8.91 -37.41 1.45
CA LEU A 133 -10.15 -36.78 1.00
C LEU A 133 -11.34 -37.75 0.90
N LYS A 134 -11.05 -39.03 0.60
CA LYS A 134 -12.07 -40.09 0.54
C LYS A 134 -12.50 -40.54 1.94
N TRP A 135 -11.55 -40.61 2.88
CA TRP A 135 -11.77 -41.17 4.22
C TRP A 135 -12.23 -40.13 5.25
N CYS A 136 -11.55 -38.97 5.32
CA CYS A 136 -11.93 -37.89 6.24
C CYS A 136 -12.91 -36.89 5.63
N GLY A 137 -12.89 -36.70 4.31
CA GLY A 137 -13.71 -35.69 3.62
C GLY A 137 -15.06 -36.18 3.08
N GLY A 138 -15.37 -37.47 3.17
CA GLY A 138 -16.61 -38.06 2.62
C GLY A 138 -16.77 -37.96 1.09
N MET A 139 -15.75 -37.47 0.38
CA MET A 139 -15.81 -37.23 -1.06
C MET A 139 -15.51 -38.50 -1.85
N ARG A 140 -16.56 -39.29 -2.12
CA ARG A 140 -16.45 -40.58 -2.83
C ARG A 140 -16.24 -40.43 -4.34
N ARG A 141 -16.77 -39.37 -4.96
CA ARG A 141 -16.73 -39.18 -6.41
C ARG A 141 -15.45 -38.40 -6.84
N PRO A 142 -14.82 -38.76 -7.98
CA PRO A 142 -13.56 -38.16 -8.42
C PRO A 142 -13.70 -36.70 -8.88
N ASP A 143 -14.81 -36.35 -9.51
CA ASP A 143 -15.22 -34.99 -9.91
C ASP A 143 -15.33 -34.04 -8.70
N VAL A 144 -15.95 -34.48 -7.60
CA VAL A 144 -16.10 -33.71 -6.36
C VAL A 144 -14.74 -33.42 -5.73
N ARG A 145 -13.83 -34.41 -5.73
CA ARG A 145 -12.45 -34.21 -5.23
C ARG A 145 -11.66 -33.24 -6.08
N MET A 146 -11.82 -33.28 -7.40
CA MET A 146 -11.18 -32.32 -8.31
C MET A 146 -11.69 -30.90 -8.06
N ALA A 147 -13.00 -30.71 -7.96
CA ALA A 147 -13.61 -29.42 -7.66
C ALA A 147 -13.20 -28.87 -6.28
N TRP A 148 -13.01 -29.74 -5.29
CA TRP A 148 -12.48 -29.35 -3.99
C TRP A 148 -11.02 -28.88 -4.09
N ARG A 149 -10.15 -29.63 -4.79
CA ARG A 149 -8.75 -29.26 -4.99
C ARG A 149 -8.61 -27.91 -5.70
N GLU A 150 -9.47 -27.64 -6.68
CA GLU A 150 -9.52 -26.36 -7.39
C GLU A 150 -9.83 -25.19 -6.46
N LYS A 151 -10.82 -25.34 -5.57
CA LYS A 151 -11.16 -24.31 -4.57
C LYS A 151 -10.00 -24.04 -3.62
N VAL A 152 -9.36 -25.09 -3.12
CA VAL A 152 -8.20 -24.96 -2.22
C VAL A 152 -7.01 -24.32 -2.93
N ALA A 153 -6.72 -24.72 -4.17
CA ALA A 153 -5.67 -24.10 -4.97
C ALA A 153 -5.92 -22.60 -5.17
N ILE A 154 -7.16 -22.18 -5.43
CA ILE A 154 -7.53 -20.76 -5.49
C ILE A 154 -7.27 -20.06 -4.16
N CYS A 155 -7.66 -20.65 -3.02
CA CYS A 155 -7.38 -20.07 -1.70
C CYS A 155 -5.87 -19.93 -1.43
N ILE A 156 -5.06 -20.91 -1.82
CA ILE A 156 -3.59 -20.87 -1.66
C ILE A 156 -2.99 -19.76 -2.53
N ILE A 157 -3.43 -19.62 -3.78
CA ILE A 157 -2.98 -18.56 -4.69
C ILE A 157 -3.34 -17.19 -4.12
N ILE A 158 -4.57 -17.00 -3.64
CA ILE A 158 -5.01 -15.75 -3.03
C ILE A 158 -4.15 -15.43 -1.80
N PHE A 159 -3.92 -16.39 -0.92
CA PHE A 159 -3.06 -16.22 0.26
C PHE A 159 -1.63 -15.82 -0.13
N PHE A 160 -1.04 -16.49 -1.13
CA PHE A 160 0.30 -16.16 -1.62
C PHE A 160 0.38 -14.74 -2.19
N ILE A 161 -0.61 -14.33 -2.99
CA ILE A 161 -0.68 -12.97 -3.53
C ILE A 161 -0.79 -11.94 -2.40
N TRP A 162 -1.57 -12.23 -1.36
CA TRP A 162 -1.65 -11.38 -0.16
C TRP A 162 -0.32 -11.29 0.58
N CYS A 163 0.41 -12.39 0.75
CA CYS A 163 1.74 -12.37 1.36
C CYS A 163 2.73 -11.54 0.55
N VAL A 164 2.73 -11.69 -0.79
CA VAL A 164 3.57 -10.89 -1.68
C VAL A 164 3.22 -9.40 -1.58
N LEU A 165 1.92 -9.07 -1.55
CA LEU A 165 1.46 -7.69 -1.39
C LEU A 165 1.90 -7.10 -0.04
N LEU A 166 1.74 -7.82 1.07
CA LEU A 166 2.23 -7.39 2.38
C LEU A 166 3.75 -7.21 2.41
N PHE A 167 4.49 -8.11 1.76
CA PHE A 167 5.94 -7.99 1.63
C PHE A 167 6.34 -6.74 0.83
N ILE A 168 5.64 -6.44 -0.27
CA ILE A 168 5.90 -5.23 -1.06
C ILE A 168 5.59 -3.95 -0.27
N ILE A 169 4.52 -3.93 0.54
CA ILE A 169 4.14 -2.74 1.33
C ILE A 169 5.10 -2.52 2.51
N ILE A 170 5.39 -3.56 3.29
CA ILE A 170 6.13 -3.44 4.57
C ILE A 170 7.59 -3.90 4.40
N GLY A 171 7.78 -5.09 3.84
CA GLY A 171 9.08 -5.75 3.75
C GLY A 171 10.06 -5.01 2.83
N LEU A 172 9.61 -4.57 1.66
CA LEU A 172 10.46 -3.86 0.70
C LEU A 172 10.94 -2.51 1.26
N GLY A 173 10.10 -1.79 2.00
CA GLY A 173 10.50 -0.55 2.68
C GLY A 173 11.62 -0.77 3.69
N LEU A 174 11.50 -1.80 4.53
CA LEU A 174 12.53 -2.15 5.52
C LEU A 174 13.81 -2.70 4.89
N LEU A 175 13.71 -3.36 3.72
CA LEU A 175 14.85 -3.90 2.99
C LEU A 175 15.65 -2.81 2.26
N LEU A 176 14.95 -1.87 1.61
CA LEU A 176 15.59 -0.78 0.87
C LEU A 176 16.12 0.33 1.79
N CYS A 177 15.44 0.57 2.92
CA CYS A 177 15.80 1.59 3.89
C CYS A 177 15.82 0.99 5.30
N PRO A 178 16.96 0.42 5.74
CA PRO A 178 17.08 -0.09 7.10
C PRO A 178 16.93 1.04 8.12
N LYS A 179 16.41 0.71 9.31
CA LYS A 179 16.31 1.70 10.39
C LYS A 179 17.72 2.06 10.86
N GLU A 180 18.09 3.32 10.69
CA GLU A 180 19.33 3.88 11.21
C GLU A 180 19.07 4.80 12.40
N TYR A 181 19.98 4.80 13.36
CA TYR A 181 19.97 5.74 14.49
C TYR A 181 20.74 7.00 14.10
N VAL A 182 20.07 7.89 13.38
CA VAL A 182 20.63 9.13 12.86
C VAL A 182 19.74 10.32 13.16
N TRP A 183 20.35 11.49 13.38
CA TRP A 183 19.64 12.71 13.77
C TRP A 183 20.19 13.92 13.02
N THR A 184 19.30 14.81 12.60
CA THR A 184 19.64 16.13 12.07
C THR A 184 19.87 17.12 13.21
N MET A 185 20.63 18.19 12.95
CA MET A 185 20.83 19.25 13.94
C MET A 185 19.52 19.92 14.38
N ASP A 186 18.52 20.01 13.49
CA ASP A 186 17.19 20.54 13.83
C ASP A 186 16.47 19.62 14.84
N GLU A 187 16.50 18.30 14.62
CA GLU A 187 15.92 17.32 15.55
C GLU A 187 16.63 17.35 16.91
N ILE A 188 17.95 17.57 16.93
CA ILE A 188 18.74 17.73 18.15
C ILE A 188 18.37 19.02 18.87
N SER A 189 18.22 20.14 18.15
CA SER A 189 17.88 21.44 18.75
C SER A 189 16.55 21.45 19.51
N GLY A 190 15.59 20.63 19.08
CA GLY A 190 14.31 20.44 19.78
C GLY A 190 14.38 19.58 21.04
N ARG A 191 15.54 18.99 21.36
CA ARG A 191 15.79 18.08 22.48
C ARG A 191 16.64 18.77 23.56
N ASN A 192 16.10 19.84 24.11
CA ASN A 192 16.79 20.77 25.01
C ASN A 192 16.15 20.84 26.40
N SER A 193 15.47 19.78 26.83
CA SER A 193 14.74 19.74 28.11
C SER A 193 15.42 18.83 29.13
N ALA A 194 15.13 19.03 30.42
CA ALA A 194 15.78 18.27 31.50
C ALA A 194 15.54 16.75 31.47
N ASP A 195 14.48 16.30 30.79
CA ASP A 195 14.06 14.90 30.66
C ASP A 195 14.35 14.32 29.26
N ASP A 196 14.79 15.16 28.31
CA ASP A 196 15.16 14.78 26.94
C ASP A 196 16.19 15.79 26.42
N ALA A 197 17.46 15.53 26.74
CA ALA A 197 18.59 16.40 26.44
C ALA A 197 19.60 15.67 25.54
N LEU A 198 19.67 16.08 24.27
CA LEU A 198 20.65 15.59 23.32
C LEU A 198 21.71 16.63 23.01
N ILE A 199 22.93 16.20 22.72
CA ILE A 199 24.01 17.06 22.22
C ILE A 199 24.68 16.44 21.00
N ALA A 200 25.21 17.31 20.14
CA ALA A 200 26.08 16.90 19.04
C ALA A 200 27.55 17.16 19.40
N MET A 201 28.41 16.20 19.15
CA MET A 201 29.86 16.36 19.31
C MET A 201 30.60 15.53 18.25
N ARG A 202 31.38 16.21 17.40
CA ARG A 202 32.19 15.65 16.30
C ARG A 202 31.41 14.66 15.45
N GLY A 203 30.24 15.09 14.96
CA GLY A 203 29.39 14.30 14.08
C GLY A 203 28.68 13.11 14.74
N ARG A 204 28.64 13.05 16.08
CA ARG A 204 27.94 12.02 16.86
C ARG A 204 26.94 12.65 17.82
N VAL A 205 25.91 11.89 18.16
CA VAL A 205 24.80 12.32 19.02
C VAL A 205 24.85 11.56 20.34
N TYR A 206 24.77 12.33 21.43
CA TYR A 206 24.84 11.81 22.79
C TYR A 206 23.64 12.26 23.60
N ASP A 207 23.09 11.37 24.40
CA ASP A 207 22.02 11.64 25.36
C ASP A 207 22.61 11.96 26.71
N ILE A 208 22.49 13.22 27.12
CA ILE A 208 23.06 13.71 28.38
C ILE A 208 22.02 13.77 29.51
N THR A 209 20.79 13.30 29.30
CA THR A 209 19.70 13.39 30.28
C THR A 209 20.10 12.85 31.66
N ASP A 210 20.66 11.63 31.69
CA ASP A 210 21.17 11.01 32.92
C ASP A 210 22.56 11.51 33.31
N PHE A 211 23.36 11.92 32.33
CA PHE A 211 24.71 12.44 32.53
C PHE A 211 24.69 13.73 33.35
N MET A 212 23.69 14.60 33.14
CA MET A 212 23.50 15.85 33.88
C MET A 212 23.27 15.66 35.39
N ASN A 213 22.85 14.47 35.82
CA ASN A 213 22.65 14.19 37.25
C ASN A 213 23.96 13.81 37.96
N GLN A 214 25.03 13.57 37.21
CA GLN A 214 26.34 13.24 37.75
C GLN A 214 27.11 14.52 38.09
N LYS A 215 27.96 14.45 39.11
CA LYS A 215 28.84 15.57 39.47
C LYS A 215 29.91 15.76 38.42
N HIS A 216 29.96 16.94 37.80
CA HIS A 216 30.95 17.29 36.79
C HIS A 216 31.68 18.57 37.17
N GLY A 217 33.00 18.56 37.00
CA GLY A 217 33.87 19.65 37.45
C GLY A 217 34.36 19.49 38.89
N LEU A 218 35.13 20.48 39.35
CA LEU A 218 35.65 20.51 40.72
C LEU A 218 34.60 21.09 41.67
N LYS A 219 34.74 20.82 42.98
CA LYS A 219 33.85 21.40 44.02
C LYS A 219 33.72 22.93 43.98
N THR A 220 34.72 23.62 43.44
CA THR A 220 34.74 25.10 43.30
C THR A 220 34.09 25.59 42.01
N TYR A 221 33.96 24.72 40.99
CA TYR A 221 33.40 25.00 39.67
C TYR A 221 32.59 23.78 39.22
N GLU A 222 31.49 23.53 39.93
CA GLU A 222 30.58 22.42 39.65
C GLU A 222 29.67 22.81 38.48
N ALA A 223 29.64 21.97 37.45
CA ALA A 223 28.67 22.08 36.37
C ALA A 223 27.32 21.60 36.90
N THR A 224 26.49 22.54 37.33
CA THR A 224 25.11 22.24 37.77
C THR A 224 24.27 21.74 36.60
N LYS A 225 23.17 21.04 36.91
CA LYS A 225 22.22 20.56 35.90
C LYS A 225 21.71 21.68 34.99
N ASP A 226 21.41 22.86 35.55
CA ASP A 226 20.97 24.03 34.76
C ASP A 226 22.04 24.54 33.81
N LEU A 227 23.31 24.54 34.22
CA LEU A 227 24.42 24.92 33.36
C LEU A 227 24.68 23.89 32.27
N MET A 228 24.50 22.61 32.55
CA MET A 228 24.62 21.56 31.54
C MET A 228 23.45 21.58 30.55
N LEU A 229 22.26 22.00 30.97
CA LEU A 229 21.10 22.14 30.10
C LEU A 229 21.31 23.18 29.00
N LEU A 230 22.18 24.18 29.22
CA LEU A 230 22.58 25.16 28.19
C LEU A 230 23.26 24.51 26.97
N TYR A 231 23.84 23.33 27.16
CA TYR A 231 24.48 22.57 26.09
C TYR A 231 23.47 21.70 25.32
N ALA A 232 22.31 21.43 25.90
CA ALA A 232 21.29 20.58 25.29
C ALA A 232 20.73 21.25 24.01
N GLY A 233 20.60 20.45 22.96
CA GLY A 233 20.21 20.88 21.63
C GLY A 233 21.31 21.57 20.81
N GLN A 234 22.56 21.58 21.27
CA GLN A 234 23.65 22.30 20.60
C GLN A 234 24.78 21.36 20.13
N ASP A 235 25.62 21.87 19.22
CA ASP A 235 26.95 21.31 18.95
C ASP A 235 27.95 21.84 19.98
N VAL A 236 28.62 20.92 20.68
CA VAL A 236 29.52 21.25 21.79
C VAL A 236 31.00 21.14 21.45
N ASN A 237 31.38 21.12 20.16
CA ASN A 237 32.77 20.96 19.70
C ASN A 237 33.69 22.05 20.29
N ALA A 238 33.21 23.29 20.37
CA ALA A 238 33.94 24.41 20.95
C ALA A 238 34.33 24.18 22.43
N SER A 239 33.56 23.36 23.16
CA SER A 239 33.79 23.04 24.57
C SER A 239 34.82 21.92 24.79
N PHE A 240 35.18 21.21 23.72
CA PHE A 240 36.18 20.14 23.72
C PHE A 240 37.24 20.38 22.63
N PRO A 241 38.02 21.48 22.73
CA PRO A 241 39.05 21.79 21.76
C PRO A 241 40.19 20.77 21.85
N ILE A 242 40.64 20.27 20.69
CA ILE A 242 41.76 19.33 20.59
C ILE A 242 42.96 20.08 20.00
N ALA A 243 44.13 19.95 20.63
CA ALA A 243 45.36 20.49 20.06
C ALA A 243 45.66 19.82 18.71
N ILE A 244 46.06 20.60 17.71
CA ILE A 244 46.27 20.11 16.33
C ILE A 244 47.28 18.96 16.31
N ARG A 245 48.37 19.06 17.08
CA ARG A 245 49.38 17.99 17.19
C ARG A 245 48.83 16.70 17.84
N THR A 246 47.86 16.79 18.74
CA THR A 246 47.20 15.58 19.31
C THR A 246 46.33 14.90 18.27
N ALA A 247 45.56 15.67 17.49
CA ALA A 247 44.68 15.11 16.49
C ALA A 247 45.42 14.61 15.23
N CYS A 248 46.56 15.25 14.91
CA CYS A 248 47.32 15.07 13.67
C CYS A 248 48.83 14.86 13.96
N PRO A 249 49.22 13.83 14.73
CA PRO A 249 50.59 13.66 15.22
C PRO A 249 51.63 13.43 14.11
N SER A 250 51.21 12.86 12.98
CA SER A 250 52.09 12.62 11.83
C SER A 250 52.25 13.83 10.90
N LEU A 251 51.42 14.87 11.06
CA LEU A 251 51.41 16.05 10.20
C LEU A 251 52.02 17.28 10.88
N VAL A 252 51.95 17.34 12.22
CA VAL A 252 52.55 18.43 13.00
C VAL A 252 53.69 17.88 13.84
N SER A 253 54.90 18.37 13.57
CA SER A 253 56.10 17.90 14.27
C SER A 253 56.21 18.53 15.67
N GLN A 254 57.02 17.92 16.54
CA GLN A 254 57.36 18.50 17.84
C GLN A 254 58.08 19.84 17.72
N LYS A 255 58.78 20.08 16.61
CA LYS A 255 59.47 21.35 16.37
C LYS A 255 58.47 22.48 16.14
N ASP A 256 57.36 22.18 15.46
CA ASP A 256 56.34 23.16 15.10
C ASP A 256 55.38 23.45 16.26
N ASP A 257 55.08 22.45 17.09
CA ASP A 257 54.28 22.59 18.31
C ASP A 257 54.89 21.86 19.52
N PRO A 258 55.92 22.43 20.16
CA PRO A 258 56.62 21.79 21.27
C PRO A 258 55.77 21.68 22.54
N LYS A 259 54.78 22.57 22.72
CA LYS A 259 53.97 22.69 23.94
C LYS A 259 52.48 22.35 23.75
N TYR A 260 52.10 21.76 22.61
CA TYR A 260 50.70 21.47 22.30
C TYR A 260 49.77 22.69 22.41
N SER A 261 50.28 23.82 21.93
CA SER A 261 49.67 25.13 22.02
C SER A 261 48.90 25.53 20.76
N MET A 262 49.01 24.74 19.68
CA MET A 262 48.29 24.99 18.44
C MET A 262 46.86 24.44 18.53
N TYR A 263 45.88 25.34 18.48
CA TYR A 263 44.45 25.05 18.42
C TYR A 263 43.86 25.78 17.23
N LEU A 264 42.79 25.22 16.65
CA LEU A 264 42.04 25.90 15.61
C LEU A 264 41.31 27.12 16.18
N SER A 265 41.29 28.20 15.42
CA SER A 265 40.37 29.32 15.64
C SER A 265 38.98 28.88 15.21
N VAL A 266 38.01 28.97 16.13
CA VAL A 266 36.60 28.68 15.81
C VAL A 266 36.06 29.81 14.95
N ALA A 267 35.61 29.49 13.74
CA ALA A 267 35.07 30.46 12.80
C ALA A 267 33.75 31.06 13.31
N ASP A 268 32.94 30.24 13.98
CA ASP A 268 31.73 30.69 14.66
C ASP A 268 32.04 31.20 16.08
N ILE A 269 32.21 32.51 16.20
CA ILE A 269 32.49 33.17 17.48
C ILE A 269 31.32 33.02 18.46
N THR A 270 30.09 32.82 17.98
CA THR A 270 28.93 32.65 18.86
C THR A 270 29.02 31.35 19.66
N ALA A 271 29.51 30.27 19.04
CA ALA A 271 29.76 29.00 19.72
C ALA A 271 30.78 29.11 20.88
N LEU A 272 31.71 30.07 20.83
CA LEU A 272 32.65 30.33 21.92
C LEU A 272 32.04 31.11 23.09
N GLN A 273 30.99 31.90 22.83
CA GLN A 273 30.32 32.73 23.84
C GLN A 273 29.17 32.00 24.53
N THR A 274 28.58 31.01 23.86
CA THR A 274 27.45 30.23 24.36
C THR A 274 27.82 29.33 25.55
N PHE A 275 29.06 28.84 25.63
CA PHE A 275 29.44 27.79 26.58
C PHE A 275 30.39 28.27 27.67
N PRO A 276 30.00 28.21 28.96
CA PRO A 276 30.82 28.69 30.07
C PRO A 276 32.02 27.79 30.40
N PHE A 277 31.99 26.51 30.01
CA PHE A 277 33.04 25.54 30.30
C PHE A 277 33.74 25.06 29.03
N THR A 278 35.08 25.17 29.03
CA THR A 278 35.95 24.66 27.96
C THR A 278 37.00 23.70 28.53
N HIS A 279 37.01 22.46 28.04
CA HIS A 279 37.90 21.39 28.50
C HIS A 279 39.24 21.39 27.75
N LYS A 280 39.93 22.52 27.76
CA LYS A 280 41.25 22.65 27.13
C LYS A 280 42.34 22.05 28.04
N VAL A 281 43.22 21.24 27.46
CA VAL A 281 44.32 20.61 28.20
C VAL A 281 45.23 21.68 28.84
N GLY A 282 45.58 21.48 30.11
CA GLY A 282 46.47 22.36 30.86
C GLY A 282 45.82 23.60 31.47
N THR A 283 44.51 23.84 31.30
CA THR A 283 43.81 24.97 31.95
C THR A 283 43.62 24.78 33.45
N LEU A 284 43.58 23.52 33.91
CA LEU A 284 43.37 23.17 35.30
C LEU A 284 44.46 22.23 35.81
N PRO A 285 45.57 22.77 36.36
CA PRO A 285 46.72 21.98 36.80
C PRO A 285 46.41 20.96 37.91
N SER A 286 45.32 21.16 38.66
CA SER A 286 44.89 20.27 39.75
C SER A 286 44.13 19.02 39.28
N SER A 287 43.70 18.94 38.02
CA SER A 287 43.00 17.78 37.45
C SER A 287 44.00 16.82 36.78
N LYS A 288 43.89 15.54 37.12
CA LYS A 288 44.69 14.47 36.49
C LYS A 288 44.28 14.23 35.05
N GLU A 289 43.01 14.46 34.74
CA GLU A 289 42.39 14.26 33.43
C GLU A 289 42.80 15.37 32.45
N LEU A 290 42.57 16.64 32.83
CA LEU A 290 42.89 17.82 32.00
C LEU A 290 44.39 18.09 31.87
N SER A 291 45.23 17.42 32.67
CA SER A 291 46.69 17.43 32.50
C SER A 291 47.18 16.46 31.41
N SER A 292 46.32 15.55 30.93
CA SER A 292 46.69 14.56 29.91
C SER A 292 46.50 15.12 28.50
N GLN A 293 47.56 15.08 27.68
CA GLN A 293 47.49 15.51 26.28
C GLN A 293 46.52 14.68 25.41
N SER A 294 46.21 13.45 25.85
CA SER A 294 45.24 12.56 25.23
C SER A 294 43.87 12.62 25.92
N PHE A 295 43.55 13.72 26.62
CA PHE A 295 42.31 13.89 27.38
C PHE A 295 41.06 13.44 26.61
N TYR A 296 40.91 13.94 25.37
CA TYR A 296 39.75 13.63 24.53
C TYR A 296 39.62 12.13 24.23
N GLY A 297 40.69 11.50 23.74
CA GLY A 297 40.66 10.08 23.40
C GLY A 297 40.61 9.13 24.61
N LYS A 298 41.21 9.52 25.73
CA LYS A 298 41.36 8.66 26.92
C LYS A 298 40.18 8.76 27.89
N TYR A 299 39.57 9.95 28.00
CA TYR A 299 38.51 10.20 28.99
C TYR A 299 37.17 10.56 28.34
N VAL A 300 37.16 11.48 27.37
CA VAL A 300 35.91 11.95 26.76
C VAL A 300 35.25 10.85 25.94
N ILE A 301 35.95 10.27 24.96
CA ILE A 301 35.35 9.23 24.09
C ILE A 301 34.81 8.05 24.90
N PRO A 302 35.56 7.40 25.82
CA PRO A 302 35.06 6.23 26.54
C PRO A 302 33.90 6.55 27.49
N THR A 303 33.81 7.77 28.01
CA THR A 303 32.71 8.21 28.87
C THR A 303 31.46 8.46 28.04
N MET A 304 31.59 9.24 26.97
CA MET A 304 30.48 9.62 26.10
C MET A 304 29.95 8.46 25.27
N GLU A 305 30.77 7.47 24.91
CA GLU A 305 30.31 6.30 24.15
C GLU A 305 29.19 5.52 24.86
N LYS A 306 29.15 5.55 26.20
CA LYS A 306 28.07 4.96 27.01
C LYS A 306 26.71 5.64 26.79
N PHE A 307 26.74 6.89 26.36
CA PHE A 307 25.59 7.77 26.16
C PHE A 307 25.28 7.99 24.67
N LYS A 308 25.99 7.29 23.77
CA LYS A 308 25.82 7.45 22.33
C LYS A 308 24.44 6.97 21.88
N LYS A 309 23.72 7.82 21.15
CA LYS A 309 22.45 7.47 20.51
C LYS A 309 22.58 7.20 19.02
N GLY A 310 23.50 7.88 18.33
CA GLY A 310 23.58 7.83 16.88
C GLY A 310 24.62 8.76 16.28
N ASP A 311 24.52 8.98 14.97
CA ASP A 311 25.35 9.92 14.23
C ASP A 311 24.54 11.15 13.78
N VAL A 312 25.23 12.28 13.62
CA VAL A 312 24.63 13.47 13.01
C VAL A 312 24.54 13.26 11.50
N VAL A 313 23.42 13.64 10.90
CA VAL A 313 23.22 13.59 9.45
C VAL A 313 22.86 14.95 8.86
N TRP A 314 23.35 15.17 7.64
CA TRP A 314 23.17 16.40 6.89
C TRP A 314 22.53 16.11 5.53
N GLY A 315 21.50 16.86 5.17
CA GLY A 315 20.88 16.74 3.85
C GLY A 315 21.86 17.11 2.73
N TYR A 316 21.99 16.28 1.70
CA TYR A 316 22.92 16.53 0.60
C TYR A 316 22.70 17.88 -0.08
N ASP A 317 21.44 18.28 -0.26
CA ASP A 317 21.08 19.59 -0.85
C ASP A 317 21.55 20.77 0.00
N TRP A 318 21.49 20.64 1.32
CA TRP A 318 22.01 21.67 2.23
C TRP A 318 23.54 21.78 2.14
N ILE A 319 24.25 20.65 2.16
CA ILE A 319 25.72 20.62 2.00
C ILE A 319 26.10 21.24 0.65
N LYS A 320 25.34 20.89 -0.41
CA LYS A 320 25.54 21.45 -1.74
C LYS A 320 25.32 22.96 -1.77
N SER A 321 24.31 23.49 -1.09
CA SER A 321 24.09 24.94 -0.99
C SER A 321 25.23 25.64 -0.24
N MET A 322 25.68 25.07 0.89
CA MET A 322 26.83 25.60 1.65
C MET A 322 28.10 25.67 0.78
N HIS A 323 28.37 24.64 0.00
CA HIS A 323 29.51 24.62 -0.92
C HIS A 323 29.33 25.55 -2.13
N LYS A 324 28.26 25.35 -2.91
CA LYS A 324 28.09 25.97 -4.23
C LYS A 324 27.64 27.43 -4.14
N ASP A 325 26.70 27.70 -3.26
CA ASP A 325 26.05 29.01 -3.20
C ASP A 325 26.81 29.93 -2.25
N GLN A 326 27.25 29.40 -1.10
CA GLN A 326 27.95 30.19 -0.08
C GLN A 326 29.47 30.10 -0.15
N GLY A 327 30.03 29.24 -1.02
CA GLY A 327 31.47 29.07 -1.16
C GLY A 327 32.15 28.49 0.08
N LYS A 328 31.41 27.81 0.97
CA LYS A 328 31.92 27.28 2.23
C LYS A 328 32.63 25.94 2.04
N TYR A 329 33.42 25.57 3.04
CA TYR A 329 34.35 24.44 3.01
C TYR A 329 33.72 23.10 3.41
N TRP A 330 32.47 22.88 3.02
CA TRP A 330 31.72 21.65 3.27
C TRP A 330 31.89 20.68 2.10
N ARG A 331 32.37 19.47 2.37
CA ARG A 331 32.52 18.42 1.33
C ARG A 331 32.13 17.05 1.85
N VAL A 332 31.82 16.15 0.92
CA VAL A 332 31.50 14.75 1.18
C VAL A 332 32.61 13.85 0.65
N ILE A 333 33.09 12.92 1.48
CA ILE A 333 34.02 11.86 1.11
C ILE A 333 33.45 10.54 1.62
N ASN A 334 33.17 9.57 0.76
CA ASN A 334 32.63 8.25 1.13
C ASN A 334 31.39 8.33 2.06
N GLN A 335 30.41 9.19 1.72
CA GLN A 335 29.22 9.49 2.54
C GLN A 335 29.48 10.19 3.90
N GLU A 336 30.72 10.52 4.21
CA GLU A 336 31.09 11.27 5.40
C GLU A 336 31.21 12.76 5.08
N VAL A 337 30.75 13.61 6.00
CA VAL A 337 30.70 15.06 5.83
C VAL A 337 31.84 15.69 6.62
N PHE A 338 32.62 16.54 5.94
CA PHE A 338 33.73 17.28 6.52
C PHE A 338 33.54 18.79 6.32
N ASN A 339 33.88 19.57 7.35
CA ASN A 339 33.91 21.03 7.30
C ASN A 339 35.29 21.55 7.69
N LEU A 340 35.99 22.19 6.75
CA LEU A 340 37.32 22.77 6.94
C LEU A 340 37.30 24.28 7.23
N GLU A 341 36.14 24.86 7.56
CA GLU A 341 36.03 26.31 7.80
C GLU A 341 36.97 26.81 8.91
N ASP A 342 37.07 26.10 10.03
CA ASP A 342 38.00 26.42 11.11
C ASP A 342 39.48 26.32 10.66
N TYR A 343 39.80 25.45 9.70
CA TYR A 343 41.17 25.33 9.15
C TYR A 343 41.56 26.59 8.37
N PHE A 344 40.72 27.01 7.43
CA PHE A 344 40.97 28.20 6.62
C PHE A 344 40.91 29.48 7.47
N ALA A 345 39.95 29.59 8.39
CA ALA A 345 39.87 30.71 9.34
C ALA A 345 41.13 30.83 10.21
N THR A 346 41.70 29.70 10.65
CA THR A 346 42.97 29.69 11.41
C THR A 346 44.14 30.16 10.55
N MET A 347 44.18 29.76 9.28
CA MET A 347 45.25 30.14 8.35
C MET A 347 45.20 31.61 7.96
N ASP A 348 44.01 32.17 7.78
CA ASP A 348 43.79 33.55 7.36
C ASP A 348 43.95 34.55 8.52
N TYR A 349 44.03 34.07 9.77
CA TYR A 349 44.22 34.92 10.94
C TYR A 349 45.60 35.62 10.88
N PRO A 350 45.67 36.97 10.95
CA PRO A 350 46.93 37.72 10.79
C PRO A 350 48.04 37.34 11.76
N GLY A 351 47.70 36.88 12.97
CA GLY A 351 48.67 36.41 13.97
C GLY A 351 49.29 35.04 13.66
N ASN A 352 48.75 34.31 12.69
CA ASN A 352 49.16 32.95 12.33
C ASN A 352 50.07 32.95 11.11
N SER A 353 51.11 33.78 11.12
CA SER A 353 52.14 33.79 10.09
C SER A 353 53.05 32.55 10.20
N GLY A 354 53.07 31.70 9.17
CA GLY A 354 54.06 30.61 9.01
C GLY A 354 53.49 29.28 8.54
N ASN A 355 54.34 28.46 7.93
CA ASN A 355 53.95 27.16 7.33
C ASN A 355 53.43 26.13 8.35
N LYS A 356 53.67 26.32 9.65
CA LYS A 356 53.20 25.42 10.70
C LYS A 356 51.67 25.25 10.72
N TRP A 357 50.91 26.28 10.35
CA TRP A 357 49.44 26.24 10.29
C TRP A 357 48.91 25.55 9.02
N ARG A 358 49.77 25.36 8.00
CA ARG A 358 49.47 24.62 6.76
C ARG A 358 49.83 23.14 6.92
N PHE A 359 49.22 22.48 7.89
CA PHE A 359 49.55 21.09 8.25
C PHE A 359 48.84 20.03 7.38
N LEU A 360 47.72 20.37 6.73
CA LEU A 360 47.07 19.49 5.75
C LEU A 360 47.82 19.53 4.42
N ASN A 361 47.78 18.41 3.68
CA ASN A 361 48.35 18.37 2.33
C ASN A 361 47.67 19.41 1.42
N ASN A 362 48.47 20.12 0.61
CA ASN A 362 48.00 21.18 -0.29
C ASN A 362 46.89 20.72 -1.27
N HIS A 363 46.91 19.45 -1.70
CA HIS A 363 45.84 18.91 -2.54
C HIS A 363 44.48 18.93 -1.82
N ILE A 364 44.46 18.63 -0.52
CA ILE A 364 43.23 18.68 0.30
C ILE A 364 42.74 20.12 0.40
N ALA A 365 43.63 21.04 0.78
CA ALA A 365 43.27 22.45 0.90
C ALA A 365 42.69 23.00 -0.42
N ASN A 366 43.31 22.68 -1.56
CA ASN A 366 42.85 23.14 -2.87
C ASN A 366 41.50 22.53 -3.31
N ILE A 367 41.23 21.27 -2.98
CA ILE A 367 39.95 20.62 -3.31
C ILE A 367 38.80 21.20 -2.46
N PHE A 368 39.10 21.63 -1.23
CA PHE A 368 38.11 22.25 -0.34
C PHE A 368 37.94 23.77 -0.60
N ASP A 369 38.97 24.46 -1.09
CA ASP A 369 38.94 25.90 -1.45
C ASP A 369 38.85 26.12 -2.97
N ASP A 370 37.87 25.48 -3.61
CA ASP A 370 37.58 25.67 -5.04
C ASP A 370 36.55 26.79 -5.29
N LYS A 371 36.12 27.49 -4.23
CA LYS A 371 35.10 28.55 -4.23
C LYS A 371 33.79 28.15 -4.91
N GLY A 372 33.41 26.88 -4.82
CA GLY A 372 32.17 26.37 -5.40
C GLY A 372 32.31 25.86 -6.83
N ALA A 373 33.50 25.77 -7.41
CA ALA A 373 33.68 25.34 -8.81
C ALA A 373 33.48 23.81 -9.01
N GLY A 374 33.94 22.97 -8.09
CA GLY A 374 34.01 21.50 -8.21
C GLY A 374 32.80 20.73 -7.68
N GLY A 375 32.92 19.42 -7.51
CA GLY A 375 31.86 18.58 -6.93
C GLY A 375 31.72 18.78 -5.42
N THR A 376 30.51 18.68 -4.87
CA THR A 376 30.32 18.63 -3.40
C THR A 376 30.75 17.28 -2.83
N ASP A 377 30.48 16.21 -3.57
CA ASP A 377 31.07 14.90 -3.33
C ASP A 377 32.42 14.84 -4.05
N ILE A 378 33.49 14.79 -3.27
CA ILE A 378 34.88 14.79 -3.73
C ILE A 378 35.51 13.40 -3.59
N THR A 379 34.71 12.34 -3.46
CA THR A 379 35.20 10.97 -3.24
C THR A 379 36.11 10.49 -4.38
N LYS A 380 35.79 10.89 -5.63
CA LYS A 380 36.60 10.54 -6.80
C LYS A 380 37.92 11.30 -6.81
N GLU A 381 37.87 12.60 -6.51
CA GLU A 381 39.01 13.49 -6.40
C GLU A 381 39.94 13.01 -5.29
N TRP A 382 39.39 12.69 -4.11
CA TRP A 382 40.10 12.13 -2.95
C TRP A 382 40.82 10.82 -3.26
N SER A 383 40.20 9.92 -4.00
CA SER A 383 40.82 8.65 -4.41
C SER A 383 41.84 8.79 -5.54
N SER A 384 41.77 9.88 -6.32
CA SER A 384 42.70 10.16 -7.41
C SER A 384 44.02 10.81 -6.97
N ILE A 385 44.11 11.28 -5.72
CA ILE A 385 45.28 12.05 -5.28
C ILE A 385 46.49 11.10 -5.11
N PRO A 386 47.64 11.40 -5.74
CA PRO A 386 48.81 10.51 -5.74
C PRO A 386 49.54 10.55 -4.39
N TRP A 387 49.12 9.72 -3.43
CA TRP A 387 49.65 9.72 -2.06
C TRP A 387 50.40 8.44 -1.71
N GLY A 388 51.37 8.54 -0.81
CA GLY A 388 51.90 7.37 -0.11
C GLY A 388 50.88 6.84 0.90
N ALA A 389 50.74 5.51 1.05
CA ALA A 389 49.72 4.91 1.91
C ALA A 389 49.71 5.46 3.37
N LYS A 390 50.88 5.73 3.94
CA LYS A 390 51.03 6.31 5.29
C LYS A 390 50.57 7.78 5.36
N GLU A 391 50.85 8.55 4.31
CA GLU A 391 50.43 9.95 4.21
C GLU A 391 48.90 10.04 4.05
N HIS A 392 48.31 9.14 3.27
CA HIS A 392 46.87 9.06 3.10
C HIS A 392 46.15 8.80 4.41
N GLN A 393 46.59 7.78 5.14
CA GLN A 393 46.01 7.45 6.43
C GLN A 393 46.22 8.57 7.46
N ALA A 394 47.38 9.23 7.45
CA ALA A 394 47.66 10.34 8.36
C ALA A 394 46.72 11.55 8.13
N ASN A 395 46.54 11.96 6.86
CA ASN A 395 45.63 13.05 6.51
C ASN A 395 44.17 12.69 6.79
N TYR A 396 43.75 11.48 6.42
CA TYR A 396 42.39 11.02 6.71
C TYR A 396 42.09 11.00 8.21
N ASN A 397 42.98 10.44 9.03
CA ASN A 397 42.81 10.40 10.48
C ASN A 397 42.78 11.82 11.09
N CYS A 398 43.63 12.72 10.61
CA CYS A 398 43.62 14.11 11.01
C CYS A 398 42.27 14.79 10.69
N MET A 399 41.77 14.60 9.47
CA MET A 399 40.46 15.11 9.06
C MET A 399 39.32 14.53 9.90
N LYS A 400 39.35 13.22 10.14
CA LYS A 400 38.34 12.53 10.95
C LYS A 400 38.31 13.02 12.39
N ASN A 401 39.47 13.34 12.96
CA ASN A 401 39.58 13.81 14.32
C ASN A 401 39.15 15.28 14.48
N LEU A 402 39.49 16.15 13.53
CA LEU A 402 39.27 17.60 13.67
C LEU A 402 38.01 18.13 12.96
N PHE A 403 37.71 17.63 11.77
CA PHE A 403 36.80 18.29 10.82
C PHE A 403 35.55 17.47 10.46
N TYR A 404 35.40 16.28 11.03
CA TYR A 404 34.25 15.42 10.77
C TYR A 404 32.98 15.97 11.43
N MET A 405 31.93 16.14 10.61
CA MET A 405 30.65 16.74 11.02
C MET A 405 29.47 15.76 10.99
N GLY A 406 29.64 14.54 10.47
CA GLY A 406 28.56 13.54 10.42
C GLY A 406 28.51 12.79 9.10
N ARG A 407 27.35 12.20 8.78
CA ARG A 407 27.08 11.48 7.53
C ARG A 407 26.07 12.22 6.65
N VAL A 408 25.98 11.84 5.38
CA VAL A 408 24.92 12.33 4.49
C VAL A 408 23.59 11.67 4.86
N ASP A 409 22.50 12.44 4.86
CA ASP A 409 21.15 11.94 5.15
C ASP A 409 20.57 11.18 3.95
N ASP A 410 20.62 9.85 4.03
CA ASP A 410 20.11 8.96 2.98
C ASP A 410 18.57 8.76 3.04
N ARG A 411 17.88 9.27 4.08
CA ARG A 411 16.43 9.04 4.28
C ARG A 411 15.56 9.66 3.19
N LYS A 412 16.03 10.76 2.58
CA LYS A 412 15.35 11.46 1.47
C LYS A 412 15.78 10.96 0.09
N THR A 413 16.62 9.94 0.01
CA THR A 413 17.06 9.40 -1.28
C THR A 413 15.92 8.66 -1.98
N VAL A 414 16.01 8.58 -3.31
CA VAL A 414 15.05 7.85 -4.14
C VAL A 414 14.90 6.40 -3.69
N ARG A 415 15.96 5.77 -3.15
CA ARG A 415 15.93 4.39 -2.64
C ARG A 415 14.96 4.23 -1.47
N CYS A 416 15.02 5.15 -0.50
CA CYS A 416 14.13 5.13 0.67
C CYS A 416 12.72 5.61 0.35
N LEU A 417 12.55 6.57 -0.57
CA LEU A 417 11.24 7.08 -0.97
C LEU A 417 10.52 6.23 -2.02
N PHE A 418 11.22 5.28 -2.65
CA PHE A 418 10.67 4.44 -3.72
C PHE A 418 9.38 3.74 -3.30
N THR A 419 9.36 3.10 -2.12
CA THR A 419 8.18 2.39 -1.62
C THR A 419 7.01 3.35 -1.40
N ASN A 420 7.25 4.55 -0.88
CA ASN A 420 6.20 5.55 -0.67
C ASN A 420 5.62 6.05 -1.99
N TYR A 421 6.46 6.34 -2.99
CA TYR A 421 6.00 6.75 -4.32
C TYR A 421 5.28 5.62 -5.06
N MET A 422 5.73 4.39 -4.93
CA MET A 422 5.07 3.22 -5.50
C MET A 422 3.66 3.02 -4.90
N LEU A 423 3.53 3.15 -3.58
CA LEU A 423 2.22 3.08 -2.91
C LEU A 423 1.29 4.21 -3.37
N LEU A 424 1.82 5.43 -3.49
CA LEU A 424 1.08 6.57 -4.03
C LEU A 424 0.61 6.29 -5.47
N ALA A 425 1.47 5.73 -6.32
CA ALA A 425 1.11 5.38 -7.69
C ALA A 425 -0.05 4.36 -7.74
N PHE A 426 -0.01 3.31 -6.91
CA PHE A 426 -1.12 2.36 -6.84
C PHE A 426 -2.42 2.99 -6.32
N ALA A 427 -2.34 3.89 -5.33
CA ALA A 427 -3.50 4.65 -4.85
C ALA A 427 -4.11 5.52 -5.95
N CYS A 428 -3.28 6.21 -6.75
CA CYS A 428 -3.73 7.00 -7.89
C CYS A 428 -4.42 6.14 -8.96
N VAL A 429 -3.88 4.96 -9.27
CA VAL A 429 -4.51 4.03 -10.22
C VAL A 429 -5.87 3.55 -9.71
N LEU A 430 -5.97 3.19 -8.43
CA LEU A 430 -7.25 2.77 -7.82
C LEU A 430 -8.29 3.91 -7.83
N MET A 431 -7.88 5.11 -7.42
CA MET A 431 -8.71 6.32 -7.50
C MET A 431 -9.20 6.58 -8.92
N THR A 432 -8.32 6.43 -9.91
CA THR A 432 -8.68 6.61 -11.34
C THR A 432 -9.70 5.58 -11.80
N ILE A 433 -9.53 4.30 -11.44
CA ILE A 433 -10.48 3.23 -11.80
C ILE A 433 -11.85 3.49 -11.15
N VAL A 434 -11.86 3.89 -9.88
CA VAL A 434 -13.10 4.24 -9.17
C VAL A 434 -13.78 5.44 -9.82
N LEU A 435 -13.01 6.48 -10.18
CA LEU A 435 -13.52 7.66 -10.87
C LEU A 435 -14.14 7.27 -12.23
N VAL A 436 -13.46 6.46 -13.04
CA VAL A 436 -13.98 5.98 -14.33
C VAL A 436 -15.27 5.19 -14.13
N LYS A 437 -15.32 4.29 -13.14
CA LYS A 437 -16.54 3.53 -12.82
C LYS A 437 -17.68 4.44 -12.36
N PHE A 438 -17.38 5.44 -11.55
CA PHE A 438 -18.34 6.43 -11.08
C PHE A 438 -18.90 7.26 -12.24
N LEU A 439 -18.03 7.77 -13.13
CA LEU A 439 -18.43 8.50 -14.33
C LEU A 439 -19.24 7.63 -15.30
N ALA A 440 -18.88 6.36 -15.46
CA ALA A 440 -19.66 5.40 -16.25
C ALA A 440 -21.03 5.11 -15.61
N ALA A 441 -21.12 5.04 -14.28
CA ALA A 441 -22.40 4.89 -13.58
C ALA A 441 -23.30 6.13 -13.68
N LEU A 442 -22.71 7.33 -13.84
CA LEU A 442 -23.44 8.57 -14.13
C LEU A 442 -23.95 8.66 -15.58
N GLN A 443 -23.63 7.71 -16.46
CA GLN A 443 -24.35 7.59 -17.72
C GLN A 443 -25.80 7.19 -17.44
N PHE A 444 -26.65 8.20 -17.23
CA PHE A 444 -28.10 8.12 -17.38
C PHE A 444 -28.46 7.91 -18.86
N GLY A 445 -27.94 6.85 -19.46
CA GLY A 445 -28.39 6.40 -20.76
C GLY A 445 -29.84 5.95 -20.62
N ALA A 446 -30.72 6.43 -21.49
CA ALA A 446 -32.04 5.85 -21.64
C ALA A 446 -31.84 4.34 -21.82
N LYS A 447 -32.35 3.52 -20.89
CA LYS A 447 -32.39 2.08 -21.07
C LYS A 447 -33.09 1.86 -22.41
N ASN A 448 -32.34 1.51 -23.45
CA ASN A 448 -32.91 0.88 -24.62
C ASN A 448 -33.59 -0.36 -24.05
N ARG A 449 -34.93 -0.34 -24.00
CA ARG A 449 -35.68 -1.51 -23.61
C ARG A 449 -35.19 -2.62 -24.54
N PRO A 450 -34.74 -3.77 -24.03
CA PRO A 450 -34.34 -4.86 -24.90
C PRO A 450 -35.52 -5.12 -25.84
N LEU A 451 -35.24 -5.24 -27.14
CA LEU A 451 -36.26 -5.60 -28.12
C LEU A 451 -37.02 -6.81 -27.60
N THR A 452 -38.35 -6.74 -27.59
CA THR A 452 -39.20 -7.86 -27.15
C THR A 452 -38.77 -9.11 -27.91
N PRO A 453 -38.28 -10.15 -27.21
CA PRO A 453 -37.75 -11.32 -27.88
C PRO A 453 -38.85 -11.95 -28.74
N ASN A 454 -38.59 -12.06 -30.05
CA ASN A 454 -39.51 -12.67 -31.01
C ASN A 454 -39.49 -14.19 -30.89
N LYS A 455 -39.88 -14.71 -29.72
CA LYS A 455 -39.93 -16.13 -29.39
C LYS A 455 -41.34 -16.49 -28.95
N PHE A 456 -41.79 -17.69 -29.30
CA PHE A 456 -43.02 -18.25 -28.76
C PHE A 456 -42.84 -18.53 -27.26
N VAL A 457 -43.76 -18.01 -26.45
CA VAL A 457 -43.77 -18.15 -24.99
C VAL A 457 -45.06 -18.87 -24.58
N ILE A 458 -44.91 -19.93 -23.79
CA ILE A 458 -46.01 -20.63 -23.16
C ILE A 458 -46.04 -20.22 -21.68
N CYS A 459 -47.10 -19.53 -21.27
CA CYS A 459 -47.38 -19.19 -19.89
C CYS A 459 -48.24 -20.31 -19.28
N GLN A 460 -47.58 -21.29 -18.67
CA GLN A 460 -48.27 -22.40 -18.02
C GLN A 460 -48.80 -21.97 -16.65
N VAL A 461 -50.10 -22.16 -16.41
CA VAL A 461 -50.80 -21.74 -15.18
C VAL A 461 -51.42 -22.96 -14.52
N PRO A 462 -50.76 -23.60 -13.55
CA PRO A 462 -51.38 -24.64 -12.74
C PRO A 462 -52.30 -24.00 -11.69
N CYS A 463 -53.54 -24.47 -11.60
CA CYS A 463 -54.57 -23.98 -10.68
C CYS A 463 -55.02 -25.10 -9.74
N TYR A 464 -54.96 -24.85 -8.43
CA TYR A 464 -55.30 -25.83 -7.39
C TYR A 464 -56.33 -25.25 -6.42
N THR A 465 -57.61 -25.54 -6.63
CA THR A 465 -58.71 -25.04 -5.76
C THR A 465 -58.68 -23.52 -5.48
N GLU A 466 -58.21 -22.72 -6.45
CA GLU A 466 -58.07 -21.27 -6.33
C GLU A 466 -59.43 -20.54 -6.40
N ASP A 467 -59.53 -19.36 -5.81
CA ASP A 467 -60.71 -18.48 -5.87
C ASP A 467 -60.76 -17.65 -7.18
N GLU A 468 -61.95 -17.12 -7.51
CA GLU A 468 -62.14 -16.32 -8.73
C GLU A 468 -61.26 -15.08 -8.77
N ALA A 469 -61.06 -14.40 -7.63
CA ALA A 469 -60.30 -13.16 -7.61
C ALA A 469 -58.79 -13.38 -7.79
N SER A 470 -58.24 -14.51 -7.31
CA SER A 470 -56.84 -14.88 -7.54
C SER A 470 -56.59 -15.35 -8.98
N LEU A 471 -57.52 -16.12 -9.55
CA LEU A 471 -57.47 -16.55 -10.95
C LEU A 471 -57.56 -15.36 -11.91
N LEU A 472 -58.51 -14.44 -11.68
CA LEU A 472 -58.68 -13.23 -12.49
C LEU A 472 -57.40 -12.38 -12.49
N LYS A 473 -56.84 -12.09 -11.30
CA LYS A 473 -55.59 -11.33 -11.17
C LYS A 473 -54.42 -11.99 -11.91
N THR A 474 -54.34 -13.32 -11.85
CA THR A 474 -53.27 -14.06 -12.51
C THR A 474 -53.41 -14.02 -14.02
N ILE A 475 -54.63 -14.23 -14.54
CA ILE A 475 -54.92 -14.20 -15.97
C ILE A 475 -54.72 -12.78 -16.53
N ASP A 476 -55.22 -11.75 -15.86
CA ASP A 476 -55.04 -10.34 -16.26
C ASP A 476 -53.56 -9.93 -16.26
N SER A 477 -52.80 -10.38 -15.26
CA SER A 477 -51.35 -10.12 -15.19
C SER A 477 -50.60 -10.78 -16.34
N LEU A 478 -50.96 -12.03 -16.69
CA LEU A 478 -50.36 -12.75 -17.82
C LEU A 478 -50.78 -12.16 -19.18
N ALA A 479 -52.03 -11.72 -19.30
CA ALA A 479 -52.53 -11.01 -20.47
C ALA A 479 -51.79 -9.68 -20.67
N GLY A 480 -51.52 -8.94 -19.59
CA GLY A 480 -50.80 -7.66 -19.59
C GLY A 480 -49.29 -7.74 -19.76
N LEU A 481 -48.70 -8.92 -19.97
CA LEU A 481 -47.26 -9.05 -20.26
C LEU A 481 -46.92 -8.47 -21.64
N ASP A 482 -45.78 -7.76 -21.71
CA ASP A 482 -45.19 -7.14 -22.91
C ASP A 482 -44.72 -8.13 -24.01
N TYR A 483 -45.04 -9.43 -23.89
CA TYR A 483 -44.81 -10.38 -24.99
C TYR A 483 -45.85 -10.17 -26.09
N ASP A 484 -45.42 -10.26 -27.36
CA ASP A 484 -46.33 -10.19 -28.51
C ASP A 484 -47.45 -11.21 -28.37
N ASP A 485 -48.70 -10.75 -28.39
CA ASP A 485 -49.90 -11.57 -28.25
C ASP A 485 -49.97 -12.68 -29.31
N LYS A 486 -49.36 -12.48 -30.49
CA LYS A 486 -49.29 -13.52 -31.54
C LYS A 486 -48.42 -14.70 -31.14
N HIS A 487 -47.46 -14.50 -30.24
CA HIS A 487 -46.48 -15.48 -29.79
C HIS A 487 -46.67 -15.89 -28.33
N LYS A 488 -47.75 -15.45 -27.69
CA LYS A 488 -48.08 -15.74 -26.29
C LYS A 488 -49.23 -16.76 -26.23
N LEU A 489 -48.98 -17.91 -25.60
CA LEU A 489 -49.99 -18.91 -25.29
C LEU A 489 -50.13 -19.03 -23.77
N ILE A 490 -51.29 -18.69 -23.23
CA ILE A 490 -51.62 -18.97 -21.82
C ILE A 490 -52.22 -20.38 -21.76
N PHE A 491 -51.55 -21.29 -21.05
CA PHE A 491 -51.96 -22.69 -20.92
C PHE A 491 -52.35 -22.98 -19.48
N ILE A 492 -53.66 -22.94 -19.20
CA ILE A 492 -54.23 -23.11 -17.86
C ILE A 492 -54.52 -24.59 -17.61
N ILE A 493 -54.05 -25.12 -16.48
CA ILE A 493 -54.18 -26.51 -16.06
C ILE A 493 -54.85 -26.54 -14.70
N CYS A 494 -56.07 -27.07 -14.65
CA CYS A 494 -56.79 -27.24 -13.38
C CYS A 494 -56.58 -28.67 -12.84
N ASP A 495 -56.61 -28.80 -11.52
CA ASP A 495 -56.43 -30.04 -10.77
C ASP A 495 -57.58 -31.05 -10.91
N GLY A 496 -58.81 -30.57 -11.05
CA GLY A 496 -60.00 -31.37 -11.36
C GLY A 496 -61.31 -30.65 -11.05
N ASN A 497 -62.45 -31.32 -11.24
CA ASN A 497 -63.76 -30.81 -10.84
C ASN A 497 -63.96 -30.91 -9.31
N ILE A 498 -63.12 -30.20 -8.57
CA ILE A 498 -63.13 -30.10 -7.11
C ILE A 498 -63.54 -28.69 -6.73
N VAL A 499 -64.45 -28.56 -5.78
CA VAL A 499 -64.87 -27.28 -5.21
C VAL A 499 -63.97 -26.96 -4.01
N GLY A 500 -63.19 -25.88 -4.13
CA GLY A 500 -62.32 -25.40 -3.06
C GLY A 500 -63.09 -24.87 -1.85
N SER A 501 -62.47 -24.87 -0.66
CA SER A 501 -63.08 -24.35 0.56
C SER A 501 -63.35 -22.84 0.42
N GLY A 502 -64.62 -22.44 0.36
CA GLY A 502 -65.03 -21.04 0.20
C GLY A 502 -65.45 -20.65 -1.23
N ASN A 503 -65.41 -21.59 -2.18
CA ASN A 503 -65.89 -21.37 -3.56
C ASN A 503 -67.25 -22.04 -3.80
N GLU A 504 -68.09 -21.43 -4.64
CA GLU A 504 -69.39 -21.99 -5.02
C GLU A 504 -69.29 -22.94 -6.24
N LYS A 505 -68.18 -22.88 -6.98
CA LYS A 505 -67.95 -23.61 -8.25
C LYS A 505 -66.59 -24.31 -8.23
N SER A 506 -66.40 -25.30 -9.10
CA SER A 506 -65.10 -25.97 -9.28
C SER A 506 -64.09 -25.04 -9.99
N THR A 507 -62.79 -25.25 -9.75
CA THR A 507 -61.72 -24.46 -10.38
C THR A 507 -61.83 -24.36 -11.91
N PRO A 508 -62.06 -25.46 -12.66
CA PRO A 508 -62.23 -25.38 -14.11
C PRO A 508 -63.42 -24.51 -14.52
N ARG A 509 -64.49 -24.54 -13.70
CA ARG A 509 -65.71 -23.78 -14.02
C ARG A 509 -65.54 -22.29 -13.77
N ILE A 510 -64.84 -21.92 -12.70
CA ILE A 510 -64.46 -20.52 -12.43
C ILE A 510 -63.61 -19.98 -13.58
N VAL A 511 -62.65 -20.76 -14.08
CA VAL A 511 -61.82 -20.37 -15.24
C VAL A 511 -62.67 -20.18 -16.50
N LEU A 512 -63.61 -21.09 -16.80
CA LEU A 512 -64.51 -20.96 -17.96
C LEU A 512 -65.40 -19.71 -17.87
N ASP A 513 -65.90 -19.40 -16.67
CA ASP A 513 -66.71 -18.21 -16.41
C ASP A 513 -65.88 -16.92 -16.63
N ILE A 514 -64.63 -16.87 -16.14
CA ILE A 514 -63.69 -15.76 -16.37
C ILE A 514 -63.42 -15.57 -17.88
N LEU A 515 -63.30 -16.66 -18.64
CA LEU A 515 -63.07 -16.64 -20.08
C LEU A 515 -64.36 -16.38 -20.90
N GLY A 516 -65.52 -16.23 -20.25
CA GLY A 516 -66.79 -15.94 -20.90
C GLY A 516 -67.39 -17.10 -21.70
N VAL A 517 -67.06 -18.35 -21.35
CA VAL A 517 -67.66 -19.53 -21.97
C VAL A 517 -69.09 -19.71 -21.46
N ASP A 518 -70.00 -20.13 -22.33
CA ASP A 518 -71.41 -20.35 -21.99
C ASP A 518 -71.54 -21.32 -20.80
N PRO A 519 -72.26 -20.95 -19.73
CA PRO A 519 -72.51 -21.82 -18.60
C PRO A 519 -73.14 -23.18 -18.97
N GLU A 520 -73.90 -23.27 -20.04
CA GLU A 520 -74.57 -24.52 -20.43
C GLU A 520 -73.67 -25.43 -21.28
N TYR A 521 -72.50 -24.94 -21.69
CA TYR A 521 -71.53 -25.69 -22.48
C TYR A 521 -70.66 -26.60 -21.62
N ASP A 522 -70.81 -27.91 -21.80
CA ASP A 522 -69.95 -28.94 -21.23
C ASP A 522 -68.98 -29.47 -22.32
N PRO A 523 -67.68 -29.14 -22.24
CA PRO A 523 -66.73 -29.50 -23.28
C PRO A 523 -66.52 -31.03 -23.34
N PRO A 524 -66.46 -31.65 -24.54
CA PRO A 524 -66.17 -33.06 -24.65
C PRO A 524 -64.71 -33.33 -24.24
N GLY A 525 -64.50 -34.38 -23.44
CA GLY A 525 -63.17 -34.80 -23.05
C GLY A 525 -62.27 -35.10 -24.25
N ARG A 526 -60.99 -34.74 -24.16
CA ARG A 526 -60.00 -34.95 -25.21
C ARG A 526 -58.91 -35.90 -24.73
N ASP A 527 -58.63 -36.90 -25.55
CA ASP A 527 -57.54 -37.84 -25.32
C ASP A 527 -56.18 -37.13 -25.44
N TYR A 528 -55.26 -37.40 -24.52
CA TYR A 528 -53.88 -36.93 -24.57
C TYR A 528 -52.91 -38.05 -24.16
N LEU A 529 -51.68 -37.94 -24.67
CA LEU A 529 -50.59 -38.85 -24.32
C LEU A 529 -49.81 -38.29 -23.13
N ALA A 530 -49.94 -38.93 -21.98
CA ALA A 530 -49.22 -38.58 -20.77
C ALA A 530 -47.80 -39.18 -20.74
N ILE A 531 -46.89 -38.53 -20.03
CA ILE A 531 -45.55 -39.07 -19.71
C ILE A 531 -45.72 -40.11 -18.58
N ALA A 532 -46.33 -41.25 -18.92
CA ALA A 532 -46.58 -42.35 -18.00
C ALA A 532 -46.36 -43.70 -18.71
N GLU A 533 -46.02 -44.73 -17.94
CA GLU A 533 -45.74 -46.06 -18.47
C GLU A 533 -47.01 -46.92 -18.64
N GLY A 534 -47.02 -47.79 -19.65
CA GLY A 534 -48.07 -48.78 -19.87
C GLY A 534 -49.45 -48.18 -20.18
N SER A 535 -50.51 -48.71 -19.55
CA SER A 535 -51.90 -48.31 -19.76
C SER A 535 -52.22 -46.87 -19.31
N ARG A 536 -51.34 -46.23 -18.53
CA ARG A 536 -51.51 -44.85 -18.07
C ARG A 536 -51.03 -43.80 -19.08
N ARG A 537 -50.44 -44.25 -20.19
CA ARG A 537 -49.93 -43.37 -21.25
C ARG A 537 -51.05 -42.69 -22.04
N HIS A 538 -52.22 -43.32 -22.16
CA HIS A 538 -53.39 -42.75 -22.80
C HIS A 538 -54.35 -42.25 -21.72
N ASN A 539 -54.60 -40.94 -21.66
CA ASN A 539 -55.45 -40.34 -20.65
C ASN A 539 -56.41 -39.32 -21.28
N ILE A 540 -57.45 -38.91 -20.55
CA ILE A 540 -58.49 -38.01 -21.06
C ILE A 540 -58.51 -36.75 -20.19
N GLY A 541 -58.29 -35.58 -20.80
CA GLY A 541 -58.59 -34.30 -20.17
C GLY A 541 -60.08 -34.06 -20.26
N LYS A 542 -60.76 -33.89 -19.13
CA LYS A 542 -62.18 -33.59 -19.04
C LYS A 542 -62.40 -32.18 -18.55
#